data_AF-M7XAL8-F1
#
_entry.id   AF-M7XAL8-F1
#
_cell.length_a   1.000
_cell.length_b   1.000
_cell.length_c   1.000
_cell.angle_alpha   90.00
_cell.angle_beta   90.00
_cell.angle_gamma   90.00
#
_symmetry.space_group_name_H-M   'P 1'
#
loop_
_entity.id
_entity.type
_entity.pdbx_description
1 polymer ?
#
loop_
_entity_poly.entity_id
_entity_poly.type
_entity_poly.pdbx_seq_one_letter_code
_entity_poly.pdbx_strand_id
1 'polypeptide(L)'
;MKYSYLFCIIHHYQDALTLILKEQELDYQCISAVLLISSLCIHHNLIQQSTAKTFDLLLKKPLIESNKTFNFNKFIYQFISTYNPPQSTVIALINLLGTPYNREATIKIIMELGKSELLSTDQVGNNPEVIDTITKQARLEKPEVAMMVNSMVGDMNEYLKIINEKTAVMLNDQIGRMNVVNELSIVTESVLSRVTDPIIKNDFFILVRVYGIYGSCYNLDIDGTLNQMNEIGIFPMKFDQIDSCLIRIQSLQSNILRKIMNNIYYEVISLFSEYLVEFTTNRTIYIDQMIPILKEIIKSCFVIINILPQYFIQQQFIGLMNSNRSLLI
;
A
#
# COMPACT_ATOMS: atom_id res chain seq x y z
N MET A 1 44.06 7.66 11.00
CA MET A 1 44.28 7.26 12.41
C MET A 1 45.52 7.81 13.13
N LYS A 2 46.59 8.29 12.47
CA LYS A 2 47.92 8.49 13.10
C LYS A 2 48.01 9.51 14.26
N TYR A 3 46.97 10.30 14.53
CA TYR A 3 46.99 11.31 15.61
C TYR A 3 45.75 11.32 16.51
N SER A 4 44.70 10.55 16.22
CA SER A 4 43.45 10.54 17.00
C SER A 4 43.64 9.99 18.42
N TYR A 5 44.57 9.04 18.61
CA TYR A 5 44.89 8.49 19.93
C TYR A 5 45.52 9.53 20.87
N LEU A 6 46.25 10.52 20.34
CA LEU A 6 46.83 11.59 21.14
C LEU A 6 45.74 12.45 21.78
N PHE A 7 44.66 12.74 21.03
CA PHE A 7 43.50 13.46 21.55
C PHE A 7 42.78 12.65 22.65
N CYS A 8 42.72 11.33 22.55
CA CYS A 8 42.19 10.49 23.62
C CYS A 8 43.05 10.52 24.90
N ILE A 9 44.39 10.58 24.77
CA ILE A 9 45.33 10.67 25.91
C ILE A 9 45.16 11.98 26.67
N ILE A 10 44.87 13.08 25.97
CA ILE A 10 44.62 14.40 26.59
C ILE A 10 43.14 14.64 26.93
N HIS A 11 42.28 13.62 26.90
CA HIS A 11 40.84 13.70 27.20
C HIS A 11 40.00 14.57 26.23
N HIS A 12 40.52 14.87 25.04
CA HIS A 12 39.83 15.59 23.97
C HIS A 12 39.03 14.64 23.06
N TYR A 13 38.07 13.90 23.63
CA TYR A 13 37.37 12.82 22.92
C TYR A 13 36.51 13.30 21.73
N GLN A 14 35.88 14.47 21.82
CA GLN A 14 35.10 15.06 20.71
C GLN A 14 35.98 15.43 19.51
N ASP A 15 37.17 15.97 19.77
CA ASP A 15 38.13 16.33 18.73
C ASP A 15 38.73 15.05 18.09
N ALA A 16 38.96 14.00 18.89
CA ALA A 16 39.37 12.68 18.41
C ALA A 16 38.32 12.08 17.46
N LEU A 17 37.04 12.10 17.84
CA LEU A 17 35.93 11.64 16.99
C LEU A 17 35.83 12.46 15.70
N THR A 18 35.97 13.77 15.80
CA THR A 18 35.93 14.67 14.62
C THR A 18 37.01 14.34 13.61
N LEU A 19 38.22 14.03 14.08
CA LEU A 19 39.32 13.64 13.20
C LEU A 19 39.08 12.27 12.56
N ILE A 20 38.58 11.30 13.31
CA ILE A 20 38.27 9.97 12.79
C ILE A 20 37.16 10.05 11.73
N LEU A 21 36.07 10.78 12.02
CA LEU A 21 34.93 10.93 11.12
C LEU A 21 35.21 11.77 9.85
N LYS A 22 36.32 12.52 9.82
CA LYS A 22 36.77 13.27 8.65
C LYS A 22 37.62 12.44 7.66
N GLU A 23 38.07 11.25 8.05
CA GLU A 23 38.81 10.37 7.15
C GLU A 23 37.85 9.75 6.12
N GLN A 24 38.20 9.81 4.84
CA GLN A 24 37.29 9.48 3.72
C GLN A 24 37.03 7.98 3.53
N GLU A 25 37.92 7.12 4.04
CA GLU A 25 37.81 5.66 3.92
C GLU A 25 37.73 5.04 5.32
N LEU A 26 36.52 5.00 5.88
CA LEU A 26 36.25 4.28 7.12
C LEU A 26 35.59 2.94 6.77
N ASP A 27 36.27 1.85 7.13
CA ASP A 27 35.70 0.52 7.02
C ASP A 27 34.70 0.23 8.16
N TYR A 28 33.94 -0.85 8.01
CA TYR A 28 32.92 -1.27 8.97
C TYR A 28 33.47 -1.48 10.40
N GLN A 29 34.69 -1.99 10.52
CA GLN A 29 35.33 -2.30 11.81
C GLN A 29 35.75 -1.02 12.54
N CYS A 30 36.29 -0.06 11.80
CA CYS A 30 36.63 1.27 12.29
C CYS A 30 35.40 1.99 12.81
N ILE A 31 34.29 1.95 12.08
CA ILE A 31 33.06 2.65 12.50
C ILE A 31 32.37 1.93 13.66
N SER A 32 32.42 0.60 13.71
CA SER A 32 31.95 -0.16 14.86
C SER A 32 32.73 0.19 16.13
N ALA A 33 34.05 0.36 16.03
CA ALA A 33 34.89 0.82 17.13
C ALA A 33 34.55 2.26 17.55
N VAL A 34 34.29 3.15 16.59
CA VAL A 34 33.85 4.53 16.86
C VAL A 34 32.51 4.56 17.59
N LEU A 35 31.55 3.70 17.21
CA LEU A 35 30.27 3.56 17.90
C LEU A 35 30.45 3.12 19.35
N LEU A 36 31.26 2.08 19.58
CA LEU A 36 31.50 1.54 20.91
C LEU A 36 32.20 2.54 21.82
N ILE A 37 33.25 3.20 21.32
CA ILE A 37 33.99 4.22 22.07
C ILE A 37 33.10 5.42 22.37
N SER A 38 32.32 5.88 21.40
CA SER A 38 31.40 7.01 21.59
C SER A 38 30.34 6.69 22.65
N SER A 39 29.78 5.47 22.62
CA SER A 39 28.80 5.03 23.61
C SER A 39 29.37 5.02 25.03
N LEU A 40 30.58 4.47 25.21
CA LEU A 40 31.27 4.47 26.49
C LEU A 40 31.57 5.89 26.98
N CYS A 41 32.07 6.75 26.10
CA CYS A 41 32.36 8.14 26.44
C CYS A 41 31.09 8.91 26.84
N ILE A 42 29.95 8.66 26.19
CA ILE A 42 28.66 9.26 26.57
C ILE A 42 28.21 8.74 27.95
N HIS A 43 28.27 7.42 28.17
CA HIS A 43 27.86 6.80 29.45
C HIS A 43 28.67 7.33 30.64
N HIS A 44 29.95 7.66 30.42
CA HIS A 44 30.82 8.24 31.43
C HIS A 44 30.82 9.79 31.45
N ASN A 45 29.90 10.45 30.74
CA ASN A 45 29.80 11.90 30.62
C ASN A 45 31.09 12.59 30.11
N LEU A 46 31.89 11.87 29.32
CA LEU A 46 33.13 12.37 28.72
C LEU A 46 32.87 13.12 27.40
N ILE A 47 31.69 12.98 26.80
CA ILE A 47 31.26 13.65 25.58
C ILE A 47 29.84 14.19 25.77
N GLN A 48 29.62 15.44 25.36
CA GLN A 48 28.29 16.03 25.30
C GLN A 48 27.50 15.50 24.09
N GLN A 49 26.29 14.99 24.35
CA GLN A 49 25.37 14.46 23.34
C GLN A 49 24.42 15.53 22.82
N SER A 50 24.12 15.49 21.52
CA SER A 50 23.10 16.34 20.92
C SER A 50 21.71 16.00 21.44
N THR A 51 20.95 17.03 21.79
CA THR A 51 19.55 16.92 22.20
C THR A 51 18.64 17.65 21.22
N ALA A 52 17.47 17.10 20.96
CA ALA A 52 16.36 17.79 20.30
C ALA A 52 15.01 17.25 20.80
N LYS A 53 13.91 17.90 20.42
CA LYS A 53 12.57 17.44 20.80
C LYS A 53 12.16 16.15 20.10
N THR A 54 12.66 15.92 18.88
CA THR A 54 12.34 14.74 18.07
C THR A 54 13.60 14.20 17.38
N PHE A 55 13.57 12.94 17.01
CA PHE A 55 14.61 12.26 16.26
C PHE A 55 14.80 12.89 14.87
N ASP A 56 13.72 13.30 14.21
CA ASP A 56 13.80 13.99 12.92
C ASP A 56 14.59 15.30 12.98
N LEU A 57 14.44 16.06 14.07
CA LEU A 57 15.22 17.28 14.27
C LEU A 57 16.70 16.95 14.51
N LEU A 58 17.01 15.85 15.20
CA LEU A 58 18.39 15.37 15.34
C LEU A 58 19.00 15.00 13.99
N LEU A 59 18.25 14.37 13.09
CA LEU A 59 18.77 13.98 11.78
C LEU A 59 19.10 15.18 10.88
N LYS A 60 18.43 16.32 11.08
CA LYS A 60 18.71 17.58 10.35
C LYS A 60 19.96 18.30 10.85
N LYS A 61 20.38 18.07 12.11
CA LYS A 61 21.60 18.65 12.68
C LYS A 61 22.86 18.03 12.07
N PRO A 62 24.02 18.71 12.06
CA PRO A 62 25.28 18.07 11.68
C PRO A 62 25.66 16.95 12.66
N LEU A 63 26.58 16.06 12.25
CA LEU A 63 27.13 15.02 13.13
C LEU A 63 27.90 15.62 14.31
N ILE A 64 28.60 16.72 14.06
CA ILE A 64 29.30 17.51 15.07
C ILE A 64 28.78 18.94 14.96
N GLU A 65 28.20 19.43 16.05
CA GLU A 65 27.67 20.79 16.13
C GLU A 65 28.79 21.80 16.39
N SER A 66 28.51 23.09 16.15
CA SER A 66 29.49 24.18 16.29
C SER A 66 30.05 24.32 17.71
N ASN A 67 29.34 23.83 18.72
CA ASN A 67 29.73 23.75 20.12
C ASN A 67 30.45 22.44 20.48
N LYS A 68 30.95 21.69 19.49
CA LYS A 68 31.58 20.35 19.64
C LYS A 68 30.67 19.26 20.22
N THR A 69 29.35 19.48 20.25
CA THR A 69 28.40 18.45 20.66
C THR A 69 28.30 17.35 19.60
N PHE A 70 28.33 16.09 20.04
CA PHE A 70 28.28 14.94 19.14
C PHE A 70 26.84 14.42 19.00
N ASN A 71 26.38 14.31 17.76
CA ASN A 71 25.06 13.80 17.44
C ASN A 71 25.10 12.28 17.24
N PHE A 72 25.23 11.58 18.35
CA PHE A 72 25.30 10.12 18.41
C PHE A 72 24.08 9.43 17.77
N ASN A 73 22.89 10.00 17.94
CA ASN A 73 21.65 9.46 17.39
C ASN A 73 21.65 9.47 15.85
N LYS A 74 22.07 10.59 15.25
CA LYS A 74 22.25 10.68 13.80
C LYS A 74 23.34 9.75 13.31
N PHE A 75 24.42 9.59 14.07
CA PHE A 75 25.51 8.71 13.72
C PHE A 75 25.08 7.23 13.67
N ILE A 76 24.32 6.76 14.67
CA ILE A 76 23.71 5.42 14.67
C ILE A 76 22.82 5.23 13.44
N TYR A 77 21.93 6.19 13.16
CA TYR A 77 21.04 6.12 11.99
C TYR A 77 21.83 5.97 10.68
N GLN A 78 22.84 6.82 10.49
CA GLN A 78 23.69 6.78 9.30
C GLN A 78 24.42 5.45 9.17
N PHE A 79 24.99 4.93 10.27
CA PHE A 79 25.65 3.63 10.27
C PHE A 79 24.71 2.51 9.79
N ILE A 80 23.49 2.46 10.33
CA ILE A 80 22.50 1.45 9.94
C ILE A 80 22.15 1.60 8.46
N SER A 81 21.94 2.84 7.98
CA SER A 81 21.59 3.11 6.59
C SER A 81 22.72 2.79 5.59
N THR A 82 23.98 3.01 5.97
CA THR A 82 25.14 2.84 5.08
C THR A 82 25.60 1.40 5.03
N TYR A 83 25.66 0.72 6.17
CA TYR A 83 26.29 -0.60 6.27
C TYR A 83 25.29 -1.76 6.38
N ASN A 84 24.01 -1.46 6.56
CA ASN A 84 22.94 -2.46 6.62
C ASN A 84 23.28 -3.65 7.55
N PRO A 85 23.65 -3.40 8.83
CA PRO A 85 24.15 -4.45 9.70
C PRO A 85 23.07 -5.51 10.02
N PRO A 86 23.47 -6.68 10.57
CA PRO A 86 22.54 -7.71 10.99
C PRO A 86 21.51 -7.20 12.00
N GLN A 87 20.33 -7.84 12.04
CA GLN A 87 19.21 -7.47 12.91
C GLN A 87 19.62 -7.27 14.37
N SER A 88 20.38 -8.21 14.95
CA SER A 88 20.84 -8.15 16.33
C SER A 88 21.66 -6.89 16.62
N THR A 89 22.50 -6.48 15.66
CA THR A 89 23.29 -5.25 15.75
C THR A 89 22.40 -4.01 15.65
N VAL A 90 21.42 -3.99 14.72
CA VAL A 90 20.47 -2.87 14.60
C VAL A 90 19.71 -2.67 15.91
N ILE A 91 19.21 -3.74 16.50
CA ILE A 91 18.51 -3.73 17.79
C ILE A 91 19.39 -3.16 18.90
N ALA A 92 20.62 -3.65 19.02
CA ALA A 92 21.57 -3.16 20.01
C ALA A 92 21.82 -1.65 19.85
N LEU A 93 21.99 -1.17 18.61
CA LEU A 93 22.23 0.25 18.31
C LEU A 93 21.02 1.13 18.62
N ILE A 94 19.79 0.69 18.29
CA ILE A 94 18.57 1.42 18.62
C ILE A 94 18.40 1.56 20.14
N ASN A 95 18.75 0.52 20.91
CA ASN A 95 18.69 0.56 22.36
C ASN A 95 19.67 1.57 22.99
N LEU A 96 20.77 1.92 22.28
CA LEU A 96 21.70 2.97 22.73
C LEU A 96 21.14 4.40 22.58
N LEU A 97 20.04 4.60 21.84
CA LEU A 97 19.42 5.93 21.62
C LEU A 97 18.64 6.44 22.85
N GLY A 98 18.32 5.55 23.79
CA GLY A 98 17.51 5.87 24.97
C GLY A 98 16.00 5.96 24.68
N THR A 99 15.20 6.02 25.76
CA THR A 99 13.74 5.93 25.72
C THR A 99 13.00 7.00 24.89
N PRO A 100 13.42 8.28 24.78
CA PRO A 100 12.65 9.25 24.00
C PRO A 100 12.80 9.07 22.49
N TYR A 101 13.92 8.52 22.01
CA TYR A 101 14.22 8.44 20.57
C TYR A 101 14.11 7.03 20.00
N ASN A 102 14.19 5.99 20.83
CA ASN A 102 14.13 4.59 20.38
C ASN A 102 12.87 4.31 19.53
N ARG A 103 11.69 4.77 19.98
CA ARG A 103 10.42 4.59 19.24
C ARG A 103 10.46 5.27 17.86
N GLU A 104 10.80 6.56 17.83
CA GLU A 104 10.85 7.34 16.58
C GLU A 104 11.90 6.78 15.61
N ALA A 105 13.06 6.37 16.12
CA ALA A 105 14.11 5.75 15.32
C ALA A 105 13.68 4.39 14.76
N THR A 106 13.00 3.56 15.55
CA THR A 106 12.46 2.26 15.12
C THR A 106 11.47 2.45 13.97
N ILE A 107 10.50 3.37 14.13
CA ILE A 107 9.53 3.72 13.09
C ILE A 107 10.27 4.14 11.82
N LYS A 108 11.23 5.05 11.94
CA LYS A 108 11.96 5.59 10.79
C LYS A 108 12.82 4.55 10.07
N ILE A 109 13.49 3.69 10.82
CA ILE A 109 14.30 2.60 10.26
C ILE A 109 13.43 1.58 9.51
N ILE A 110 12.26 1.23 10.05
CA ILE A 110 11.32 0.33 9.35
C ILE A 110 10.79 1.00 8.07
N MET A 111 10.38 2.26 8.17
CA MET A 111 9.79 3.03 7.06
C MET A 111 10.77 3.34 5.93
N GLU A 112 12.01 3.71 6.26
CA GLU A 112 13.01 4.14 5.27
C GLU A 112 13.89 2.99 4.79
N LEU A 113 14.24 2.04 5.67
CA LEU A 113 15.22 0.99 5.37
C LEU A 113 14.59 -0.41 5.24
N GLY A 114 13.28 -0.56 5.43
CA GLY A 114 12.58 -1.83 5.23
C GLY A 114 12.89 -2.91 6.27
N LYS A 115 13.46 -2.53 7.42
CA LYS A 115 13.92 -3.41 8.51
C LYS A 115 12.77 -3.96 9.37
N SER A 116 11.78 -4.59 8.74
CA SER A 116 10.58 -5.10 9.42
C SER A 116 10.85 -6.19 10.45
N GLU A 117 11.97 -6.89 10.35
CA GLU A 117 12.40 -7.89 11.33
C GLU A 117 12.46 -7.33 12.76
N LEU A 118 12.57 -6.00 12.92
CA LEU A 118 12.51 -5.31 14.21
C LEU A 118 11.17 -5.48 14.95
N LEU A 119 10.10 -5.86 14.25
CA LEU A 119 8.77 -6.13 14.82
C LEU A 119 8.69 -7.50 15.52
N SER A 120 9.58 -8.43 15.20
CA SER A 120 9.51 -9.83 15.66
C SER A 120 10.03 -10.07 17.09
N THR A 121 10.56 -9.03 17.73
CA THR A 121 11.18 -9.12 19.06
C THR A 121 10.31 -8.45 20.11
N ASP A 122 10.30 -8.94 21.36
CA ASP A 122 9.56 -8.41 22.53
C ASP A 122 10.00 -6.99 22.97
N GLN A 123 10.51 -6.19 22.04
CA GLN A 123 11.03 -4.86 22.25
C GLN A 123 10.08 -3.78 21.72
N VAL A 124 10.59 -2.56 21.60
CA VAL A 124 9.88 -1.35 21.18
C VAL A 124 9.14 -1.51 19.83
N GLY A 125 9.66 -2.32 18.91
CA GLY A 125 9.05 -2.58 17.61
C GLY A 125 7.71 -3.32 17.68
N ASN A 126 7.52 -4.22 18.66
CA ASN A 126 6.26 -4.95 18.85
C ASN A 126 5.24 -4.18 19.71
N ASN A 127 5.50 -2.88 19.96
CA ASN A 127 4.54 -2.04 20.67
C ASN A 127 3.35 -1.71 19.74
N PRO A 128 2.09 -1.94 20.17
CA PRO A 128 0.91 -1.65 19.36
C PRO A 128 0.84 -0.20 18.84
N GLU A 129 1.31 0.78 19.61
CA GLU A 129 1.35 2.20 19.19
C GLU A 129 2.32 2.42 18.03
N VAL A 130 3.47 1.72 18.05
CA VAL A 130 4.48 1.79 16.99
C VAL A 130 3.95 1.13 15.72
N ILE A 131 3.33 -0.05 15.85
CA ILE A 131 2.71 -0.78 14.73
C ILE A 131 1.61 0.04 14.09
N ASP A 132 0.71 0.64 14.88
CA ASP A 132 -0.38 1.49 14.40
C ASP A 132 0.15 2.74 13.69
N THR A 133 1.17 3.38 14.26
CA THR A 133 1.81 4.56 13.66
C THR A 133 2.45 4.23 12.32
N ILE A 134 3.25 3.16 12.26
CA ILE A 134 3.89 2.69 11.02
C ILE A 134 2.81 2.35 9.99
N THR A 135 1.79 1.59 10.38
CA THR A 135 0.71 1.17 9.46
C THR A 135 0.00 2.37 8.86
N LYS A 136 -0.39 3.36 9.68
CA LYS A 136 -1.07 4.57 9.21
C LYS A 136 -0.20 5.43 8.29
N GLN A 137 1.08 5.62 8.63
CA GLN A 137 2.02 6.40 7.82
C GLN A 137 2.36 5.66 6.51
N ALA A 138 2.74 4.39 6.60
CA ALA A 138 3.09 3.55 5.47
C ALA A 138 1.93 3.37 4.49
N ARG A 139 0.68 3.27 4.97
CA ARG A 139 -0.46 3.12 4.07
C ARG A 139 -0.62 4.27 3.07
N LEU A 140 -0.15 5.47 3.41
CA LEU A 140 -0.20 6.62 2.52
C LEU A 140 1.05 6.75 1.64
N GLU A 141 2.23 6.41 2.18
CA GLU A 141 3.51 6.69 1.52
C GLU A 141 4.14 5.45 0.85
N LYS A 142 4.01 4.28 1.49
CA LYS A 142 4.65 3.01 1.12
C LYS A 142 3.76 1.81 1.52
N PRO A 143 2.68 1.52 0.77
CA PRO A 143 1.74 0.44 1.12
C PRO A 143 2.39 -0.92 1.33
N GLU A 144 3.48 -1.21 0.62
CA GLU A 144 4.26 -2.45 0.76
C GLU A 144 4.84 -2.61 2.17
N VAL A 145 5.29 -1.50 2.78
CA VAL A 145 5.78 -1.51 4.17
C VAL A 145 4.63 -1.78 5.13
N ALA A 146 3.46 -1.17 4.91
CA ALA A 146 2.27 -1.41 5.72
C ALA A 146 1.85 -2.89 5.64
N MET A 147 1.83 -3.47 4.43
CA MET A 147 1.54 -4.89 4.22
C MET A 147 2.53 -5.79 4.95
N MET A 148 3.83 -5.51 4.83
CA MET A 148 4.88 -6.27 5.50
C MET A 148 4.70 -6.25 7.03
N VAL A 149 4.45 -5.08 7.61
CA VAL A 149 4.22 -4.90 9.06
C VAL A 149 3.01 -5.70 9.52
N ASN A 150 1.86 -5.54 8.86
CA ASN A 150 0.61 -6.22 9.22
C ASN A 150 0.71 -7.74 9.08
N SER A 151 1.44 -8.23 8.07
CA SER A 151 1.74 -9.65 7.92
C SER A 151 2.55 -10.19 9.11
N MET A 152 3.58 -9.46 9.55
CA MET A 152 4.44 -9.87 10.67
C MET A 152 3.71 -9.90 12.02
N VAL A 153 2.85 -8.92 12.29
CA VAL A 153 2.10 -8.85 13.54
C VAL A 153 0.84 -9.72 13.52
N GLY A 154 0.53 -10.33 12.37
CA GLY A 154 -0.61 -11.22 12.20
C GLY A 154 -1.96 -10.53 12.01
N ASP A 155 -1.99 -9.21 11.79
CA ASP A 155 -3.21 -8.47 11.46
C ASP A 155 -3.58 -8.65 9.98
N MET A 156 -4.21 -9.80 9.71
CA MET A 156 -4.60 -10.16 8.35
C MET A 156 -5.77 -9.31 7.82
N ASN A 157 -6.56 -8.71 8.71
CA ASN A 157 -7.67 -7.83 8.32
C ASN A 157 -7.13 -6.56 7.69
N GLU A 158 -6.21 -5.86 8.37
CA GLU A 158 -5.63 -4.62 7.82
C GLU A 158 -4.70 -4.93 6.64
N TYR A 159 -3.98 -6.06 6.66
CA TYR A 159 -3.23 -6.55 5.50
C TYR A 159 -4.09 -6.67 4.23
N LEU A 160 -5.20 -7.41 4.31
CA LEU A 160 -6.09 -7.61 3.15
C LEU A 160 -6.78 -6.31 2.73
N LYS A 161 -7.10 -5.43 3.70
CA LYS A 161 -7.68 -4.12 3.41
C LYS A 161 -6.74 -3.23 2.61
N ILE A 162 -5.44 -3.21 2.92
CA ILE A 162 -4.44 -2.46 2.15
C ILE A 162 -4.37 -2.98 0.71
N ILE A 163 -4.38 -4.31 0.54
CA ILE A 163 -4.42 -4.94 -0.79
C ILE A 163 -5.69 -4.49 -1.52
N ASN A 164 -6.85 -4.64 -0.90
CA ASN A 164 -8.12 -4.26 -1.52
C ASN A 164 -8.11 -2.79 -1.98
N GLU A 165 -7.59 -1.87 -1.17
CA GLU A 165 -7.50 -0.46 -1.53
C GLU A 165 -6.55 -0.20 -2.70
N LYS A 166 -5.39 -0.86 -2.72
CA LYS A 166 -4.41 -0.75 -3.80
C LYS A 166 -4.97 -1.33 -5.11
N THR A 167 -5.55 -2.53 -5.05
CA THR A 167 -6.24 -3.17 -6.17
C THR A 167 -7.35 -2.29 -6.72
N ALA A 168 -8.13 -1.64 -5.86
CA ALA A 168 -9.20 -0.75 -6.28
C ALA A 168 -8.71 0.44 -7.09
N VAL A 169 -7.62 1.07 -6.63
CA VAL A 169 -6.99 2.19 -7.33
C VAL A 169 -6.45 1.72 -8.69
N MET A 170 -5.79 0.56 -8.73
CA MET A 170 -5.27 -0.02 -9.96
C MET A 170 -6.36 -0.38 -10.96
N LEU A 171 -7.49 -0.93 -10.52
CA LEU A 171 -8.62 -1.25 -11.40
C LEU A 171 -9.26 0.01 -12.00
N ASN A 172 -9.20 1.12 -11.27
CA ASN A 172 -9.72 2.40 -11.73
C ASN A 172 -8.85 3.07 -12.82
N ASP A 173 -7.58 2.68 -12.93
CA ASP A 173 -6.62 3.18 -13.91
C ASP A 173 -6.36 2.12 -15.00
N GLN A 174 -6.58 2.46 -16.28
CA GLN A 174 -6.36 1.53 -17.39
C GLN A 174 -4.94 0.94 -17.42
N ILE A 175 -3.92 1.72 -17.08
CA ILE A 175 -2.53 1.23 -17.03
C ILE A 175 -2.33 0.31 -15.82
N GLY A 176 -2.92 0.70 -14.67
CA GLY A 176 -2.87 -0.05 -13.42
C GLY A 176 -3.47 -1.45 -13.51
N ARG A 177 -4.52 -1.65 -14.32
CA ARG A 177 -5.23 -2.93 -14.49
C ARG A 177 -4.31 -4.11 -14.84
N MET A 178 -3.25 -3.88 -15.61
CA MET A 178 -2.30 -4.94 -16.00
C MET A 178 -1.54 -5.53 -14.81
N ASN A 179 -1.35 -4.74 -13.74
CA ASN A 179 -0.61 -5.15 -12.56
C ASN A 179 -1.50 -5.72 -11.44
N VAL A 180 -2.82 -5.70 -11.60
CA VAL A 180 -3.78 -6.17 -10.59
C VAL A 180 -3.59 -7.64 -10.26
N VAL A 181 -3.24 -8.47 -11.26
CA VAL A 181 -2.98 -9.91 -11.03
C VAL A 181 -1.84 -10.13 -10.03
N ASN A 182 -0.82 -9.28 -10.06
CA ASN A 182 0.31 -9.37 -9.14
C ASN A 182 -0.18 -9.11 -7.71
N GLU A 183 -0.97 -8.06 -7.49
CA GLU A 183 -1.51 -7.74 -6.16
C GLU A 183 -2.48 -8.82 -5.64
N LEU A 184 -3.38 -9.32 -6.49
CA LEU A 184 -4.35 -10.35 -6.10
C LEU A 184 -3.67 -11.69 -5.81
N SER A 185 -2.64 -12.05 -6.58
CA SER A 185 -1.92 -13.33 -6.42
C SER A 185 -1.15 -13.46 -5.10
N ILE A 186 -0.84 -12.33 -4.46
CA ILE A 186 -0.22 -12.30 -3.12
C ILE A 186 -1.16 -12.90 -2.07
N VAL A 187 -2.48 -12.78 -2.26
CA VAL A 187 -3.48 -13.28 -1.33
C VAL A 187 -3.70 -14.78 -1.54
N THR A 188 -3.12 -15.58 -0.65
CA THR A 188 -3.29 -17.04 -0.66
C THR A 188 -4.49 -17.47 0.19
N GLU A 189 -4.92 -18.73 0.04
CA GLU A 189 -5.95 -19.33 0.91
C GLU A 189 -5.55 -19.27 2.40
N SER A 190 -4.26 -19.36 2.69
CA SER A 190 -3.75 -19.24 4.07
C SER A 190 -3.97 -17.84 4.66
N VAL A 191 -3.86 -16.78 3.84
CA VAL A 191 -4.20 -15.40 4.25
C VAL A 191 -5.72 -15.29 4.45
N LEU A 192 -6.52 -15.71 3.46
CA LEU A 192 -7.98 -15.60 3.52
C LEU A 192 -8.60 -16.37 4.69
N SER A 193 -8.04 -17.50 5.08
CA SER A 193 -8.52 -18.26 6.24
C SER A 193 -8.30 -17.52 7.58
N ARG A 194 -7.29 -16.65 7.65
CA ARG A 194 -6.91 -15.88 8.85
C ARG A 194 -7.58 -14.51 8.96
N VAL A 195 -8.13 -13.99 7.87
CA VAL A 195 -8.97 -12.78 7.92
C VAL A 195 -10.25 -13.12 8.68
N THR A 196 -10.66 -12.30 9.63
CA THR A 196 -11.86 -12.53 10.44
C THR A 196 -13.02 -11.64 10.02
N ASP A 197 -12.72 -10.49 9.41
CA ASP A 197 -13.75 -9.55 8.96
C ASP A 197 -14.38 -10.04 7.63
N PRO A 198 -15.70 -10.39 7.63
CA PRO A 198 -16.37 -10.86 6.43
C PRO A 198 -16.53 -9.78 5.37
N ILE A 199 -16.56 -8.49 5.76
CA ILE A 199 -16.69 -7.37 4.82
C ILE A 199 -15.42 -7.24 4.00
N ILE A 200 -14.25 -7.29 4.66
CA ILE A 200 -12.94 -7.20 3.98
C ILE A 200 -12.74 -8.40 3.02
N LYS A 201 -13.17 -9.60 3.43
CA LYS A 201 -13.15 -10.78 2.53
C LYS A 201 -14.05 -10.58 1.32
N ASN A 202 -15.27 -10.12 1.54
CA ASN A 202 -16.23 -9.90 0.48
C ASN A 202 -15.72 -8.86 -0.53
N ASP A 203 -15.09 -7.79 -0.05
CA ASP A 203 -14.43 -6.79 -0.90
C ASP A 203 -13.35 -7.40 -1.79
N PHE A 204 -12.51 -8.26 -1.22
CA PHE A 204 -11.48 -8.97 -1.98
C PHE A 204 -12.11 -9.83 -3.09
N PHE A 205 -13.12 -10.64 -2.78
CA PHE A 205 -13.79 -11.48 -3.78
C PHE A 205 -14.44 -10.65 -4.88
N ILE A 206 -15.07 -9.53 -4.53
CA ILE A 206 -15.64 -8.62 -5.53
C ILE A 206 -14.55 -8.08 -6.44
N LEU A 207 -13.42 -7.62 -5.89
CA LEU A 207 -12.30 -7.10 -6.70
C LEU A 207 -11.74 -8.14 -7.67
N VAL A 208 -11.60 -9.40 -7.24
CA VAL A 208 -11.20 -10.51 -8.10
C VAL A 208 -12.18 -10.68 -9.27
N ARG A 209 -13.48 -10.61 -9.00
CA ARG A 209 -14.52 -10.73 -10.05
C ARG A 209 -14.54 -9.53 -10.98
N VAL A 210 -14.40 -8.32 -10.47
CA VAL A 210 -14.29 -7.11 -11.28
C VAL A 210 -13.08 -7.17 -12.20
N TYR A 211 -11.93 -7.63 -11.70
CA TYR A 211 -10.75 -7.89 -12.53
C TYR A 211 -11.05 -8.89 -13.65
N GLY A 212 -11.73 -9.99 -13.32
CA GLY A 212 -12.20 -10.98 -14.31
C GLY A 212 -13.07 -10.37 -15.41
N ILE A 213 -14.05 -9.52 -15.03
CA ILE A 213 -14.91 -8.80 -15.99
C ILE A 213 -14.08 -7.90 -16.90
N TYR A 214 -13.15 -7.10 -16.37
CA TYR A 214 -12.27 -6.28 -17.21
C TYR A 214 -11.45 -7.13 -18.20
N GLY A 215 -10.95 -8.29 -17.76
CA GLY A 215 -10.23 -9.23 -18.63
C GLY A 215 -11.11 -9.77 -19.76
N SER A 216 -12.35 -10.18 -19.45
CA SER A 216 -13.31 -10.63 -20.46
C SER A 216 -13.70 -9.51 -21.43
N CYS A 217 -13.93 -8.29 -20.94
CA CYS A 217 -14.20 -7.13 -21.79
C CYS A 217 -13.04 -6.82 -22.74
N TYR A 218 -11.80 -6.87 -22.25
CA TYR A 218 -10.61 -6.64 -23.08
C TYR A 218 -10.46 -7.68 -24.20
N ASN A 219 -10.83 -8.92 -23.92
CA ASN A 219 -10.80 -10.01 -24.89
C ASN A 219 -12.05 -10.08 -25.78
N LEU A 220 -12.99 -9.15 -25.64
CA LEU A 220 -14.29 -9.15 -26.31
C LEU A 220 -15.11 -10.44 -26.09
N ASP A 221 -14.90 -11.09 -24.94
CA ASP A 221 -15.55 -12.34 -24.56
C ASP A 221 -16.88 -12.05 -23.84
N ILE A 222 -17.97 -12.07 -24.61
CA ILE A 222 -19.33 -11.79 -24.12
C ILE A 222 -19.78 -12.84 -23.10
N ASP A 223 -19.57 -14.14 -23.40
CA ASP A 223 -20.00 -15.22 -22.52
C ASP A 223 -19.24 -15.20 -21.19
N GLY A 224 -17.93 -14.99 -21.23
CA GLY A 224 -17.11 -14.80 -20.03
C GLY A 224 -17.57 -13.59 -19.20
N THR A 225 -17.88 -12.47 -19.86
CA THR A 225 -18.38 -11.25 -19.21
C THR A 225 -19.71 -11.51 -18.51
N LEU A 226 -20.68 -12.14 -19.18
CA LEU A 226 -21.99 -12.47 -18.62
C LEU A 226 -21.89 -13.44 -17.42
N ASN A 227 -21.03 -14.45 -17.51
CA ASN A 227 -20.81 -15.39 -16.41
C ASN A 227 -20.25 -14.69 -15.16
N GLN A 228 -19.24 -13.84 -15.32
CA GLN A 228 -18.66 -13.09 -14.19
C GLN A 228 -19.65 -12.07 -13.62
N MET A 229 -20.45 -11.39 -14.47
CA MET A 229 -21.51 -10.47 -14.05
C MET A 229 -22.58 -11.15 -13.20
N ASN A 230 -22.99 -12.36 -13.60
CA ASN A 230 -23.99 -13.13 -12.86
C ASN A 230 -23.47 -13.54 -11.47
N GLU A 231 -22.21 -13.96 -11.38
CA GLU A 231 -21.60 -14.40 -10.12
C GLU A 231 -21.38 -13.25 -9.12
N ILE A 232 -20.97 -12.07 -9.59
CA ILE A 232 -20.74 -10.91 -8.71
C ILE A 232 -22.06 -10.32 -8.20
N GLY A 233 -23.15 -10.43 -8.97
CA GLY A 233 -24.51 -10.00 -8.62
C GLY A 233 -24.68 -8.52 -8.29
N ILE A 234 -23.72 -7.67 -8.70
CA ILE A 234 -23.84 -6.21 -8.71
C ILE A 234 -24.34 -5.69 -10.07
N PHE A 235 -24.59 -6.58 -11.02
CA PHE A 235 -25.15 -6.28 -12.34
C PHE A 235 -26.52 -6.97 -12.49
N PRO A 236 -27.53 -6.26 -13.01
CA PRO A 236 -28.82 -6.85 -13.28
C PRO A 236 -28.75 -7.63 -14.59
N MET A 237 -28.95 -8.95 -14.56
CA MET A 237 -29.01 -9.74 -15.79
C MET A 237 -30.38 -9.60 -16.48
N LYS A 238 -31.40 -9.14 -15.75
CA LYS A 238 -32.79 -8.94 -16.18
C LYS A 238 -33.47 -7.86 -15.33
N PHE A 239 -34.62 -7.35 -15.79
CA PHE A 239 -35.35 -6.29 -15.08
C PHE A 239 -35.82 -6.68 -13.67
N ASP A 240 -36.21 -7.94 -13.46
CA ASP A 240 -36.67 -8.45 -12.17
C ASP A 240 -35.55 -8.56 -11.11
N GLN A 241 -34.29 -8.48 -11.54
CA GLN A 241 -33.13 -8.52 -10.65
C GLN A 241 -32.69 -7.14 -10.15
N ILE A 242 -33.22 -6.05 -10.69
CA ILE A 242 -32.80 -4.67 -10.37
C ILE A 242 -32.85 -4.41 -8.87
N ASP A 243 -33.96 -4.73 -8.20
CA ASP A 243 -34.11 -4.49 -6.76
C ASP A 243 -33.08 -5.25 -5.92
N SER A 244 -32.81 -6.50 -6.29
CA SER A 244 -31.79 -7.32 -5.61
C SER A 244 -30.38 -6.75 -5.79
N CYS A 245 -30.06 -6.23 -6.97
CA CYS A 245 -28.80 -5.56 -7.26
C CYS A 245 -28.69 -4.24 -6.49
N LEU A 246 -29.77 -3.44 -6.42
CA LEU A 246 -29.80 -2.18 -5.66
C LEU A 246 -29.53 -2.42 -4.17
N ILE A 247 -30.23 -3.39 -3.57
CA ILE A 247 -30.01 -3.77 -2.17
C ILE A 247 -28.55 -4.19 -1.98
N ARG A 248 -28.01 -5.02 -2.88
CA ARG A 248 -26.63 -5.48 -2.78
C ARG A 248 -25.65 -4.32 -2.89
N ILE A 249 -25.79 -3.45 -3.89
CA ILE A 249 -24.92 -2.27 -4.07
C ILE A 249 -24.98 -1.34 -2.85
N GLN A 250 -26.17 -1.09 -2.30
CA GLN A 250 -26.33 -0.23 -1.13
C GLN A 250 -25.83 -0.86 0.16
N SER A 251 -25.89 -2.19 0.28
CA SER A 251 -25.37 -2.95 1.43
C SER A 251 -23.84 -3.01 1.47
N LEU A 252 -23.18 -2.73 0.35
CA LEU A 252 -21.72 -2.70 0.28
C LEU A 252 -21.22 -1.48 1.04
N GLN A 253 -20.78 -1.70 2.28
CA GLN A 253 -20.14 -0.70 3.14
C GLN A 253 -18.80 -0.20 2.58
N SER A 254 -18.32 -0.85 1.53
CA SER A 254 -17.01 -0.64 0.95
C SER A 254 -16.94 0.63 0.08
N ASN A 255 -16.13 1.59 0.55
CA ASN A 255 -15.73 2.75 -0.24
C ASN A 255 -14.91 2.36 -1.49
N ILE A 256 -14.36 1.14 -1.54
CA ILE A 256 -13.59 0.64 -2.68
C ILE A 256 -14.52 0.38 -3.86
N LEU A 257 -15.66 -0.25 -3.62
CA LEU A 257 -16.63 -0.55 -4.67
C LEU A 257 -17.14 0.74 -5.34
N ARG A 258 -17.43 1.76 -4.52
CA ARG A 258 -17.79 3.11 -4.98
C ARG A 258 -16.81 3.68 -6.00
N LYS A 259 -15.51 3.40 -5.84
CA LYS A 259 -14.47 3.92 -6.72
C LYS A 259 -14.45 3.24 -8.09
N ILE A 260 -14.90 1.99 -8.19
CA ILE A 260 -14.74 1.17 -9.40
C ILE A 260 -16.07 1.00 -10.16
N MET A 261 -17.21 1.10 -9.47
CA MET A 261 -18.56 0.91 -10.02
C MET A 261 -18.80 1.68 -11.32
N ASN A 262 -18.44 2.97 -11.34
CA ASN A 262 -18.59 3.80 -12.53
C ASN A 262 -17.88 3.19 -13.74
N ASN A 263 -16.61 2.83 -13.59
CA ASN A 263 -15.78 2.40 -14.71
C ASN A 263 -16.16 1.00 -15.18
N ILE A 264 -16.48 0.08 -14.28
CA ILE A 264 -16.86 -1.28 -14.69
C ILE A 264 -18.22 -1.31 -15.39
N TYR A 265 -19.19 -0.50 -14.92
CA TYR A 265 -20.46 -0.33 -15.64
C TYR A 265 -20.25 0.27 -17.03
N TYR A 266 -19.36 1.25 -17.14
CA TYR A 266 -19.04 1.88 -18.41
C TYR A 266 -18.45 0.87 -19.41
N GLU A 267 -17.43 0.09 -19.02
CA GLU A 267 -16.81 -0.89 -19.93
C GLU A 267 -17.81 -1.97 -20.38
N VAL A 268 -18.60 -2.51 -19.45
CA VAL A 268 -19.60 -3.55 -19.78
C VAL A 268 -20.64 -3.02 -20.76
N ILE A 269 -21.19 -1.82 -20.50
CA ILE A 269 -22.16 -1.21 -21.40
C ILE A 269 -21.53 -0.86 -22.75
N SER A 270 -20.27 -0.39 -22.78
CA SER A 270 -19.55 -0.09 -24.03
C SER A 270 -19.38 -1.36 -24.86
N LEU A 271 -18.87 -2.45 -24.26
CA LEU A 271 -18.68 -3.73 -24.92
C LEU A 271 -20.00 -4.24 -25.54
N PHE A 272 -21.07 -4.28 -24.76
CA PHE A 272 -22.35 -4.78 -25.27
C PHE A 272 -22.95 -3.86 -26.33
N SER A 273 -22.76 -2.55 -26.21
CA SER A 273 -23.19 -1.61 -27.25
C SER A 273 -22.42 -1.80 -28.55
N GLU A 274 -21.09 -1.94 -28.48
CA GLU A 274 -20.23 -2.21 -29.62
C GLU A 274 -20.61 -3.51 -30.32
N TYR A 275 -20.89 -4.57 -29.55
CA TYR A 275 -21.37 -5.85 -30.08
C TYR A 275 -22.72 -5.70 -30.82
N LEU A 276 -23.66 -4.92 -30.26
CA LEU A 276 -24.93 -4.62 -30.91
C LEU A 276 -24.76 -3.81 -32.20
N VAL A 277 -23.84 -2.83 -32.22
CA VAL A 277 -23.50 -2.06 -33.43
C VAL A 277 -22.94 -3.00 -34.51
N GLU A 278 -21.93 -3.81 -34.16
CA GLU A 278 -21.27 -4.72 -35.11
C GLU A 278 -22.27 -5.70 -35.73
N PHE A 279 -23.20 -6.23 -34.94
CA PHE A 279 -24.27 -7.07 -35.44
C PHE A 279 -25.14 -6.37 -36.50
N THR A 280 -25.55 -5.12 -36.23
CA THR A 280 -26.38 -4.37 -37.19
C THR A 280 -25.66 -4.07 -38.50
N THR A 281 -24.33 -3.90 -38.48
CA THR A 281 -23.53 -3.66 -39.68
C THR A 281 -23.18 -4.95 -40.44
N ASN A 282 -22.90 -6.06 -39.75
CA ASN A 282 -22.34 -7.27 -40.36
C ASN A 282 -23.36 -8.40 -40.64
N ARG A 283 -24.60 -8.32 -40.13
CA ARG A 283 -25.73 -9.25 -40.41
C ARG A 283 -25.36 -10.75 -40.38
N THR A 284 -24.65 -11.21 -39.37
CA THR A 284 -24.32 -12.65 -39.20
C THR A 284 -25.48 -13.41 -38.54
N ILE A 285 -25.91 -14.51 -39.17
CA ILE A 285 -27.17 -15.24 -38.94
C ILE A 285 -27.22 -16.03 -37.61
N TYR A 286 -26.11 -16.17 -36.88
CA TYR A 286 -25.99 -17.08 -35.72
C TYR A 286 -26.27 -16.42 -34.34
N ILE A 287 -26.60 -15.12 -34.28
CA ILE A 287 -26.54 -14.30 -33.05
C ILE A 287 -27.92 -13.72 -32.61
N ASP A 288 -29.04 -14.14 -33.23
CA ASP A 288 -30.36 -13.54 -32.95
C ASP A 288 -30.88 -13.72 -31.50
N GLN A 289 -30.44 -14.75 -30.77
CA GLN A 289 -30.94 -15.03 -29.42
C GLN A 289 -30.28 -14.19 -28.31
N MET A 290 -29.04 -13.72 -28.51
CA MET A 290 -28.29 -12.94 -27.51
C MET A 290 -28.71 -11.46 -27.48
N ILE A 291 -29.15 -10.91 -28.62
CA ILE A 291 -29.46 -9.49 -28.76
C ILE A 291 -30.54 -9.01 -27.78
N PRO A 292 -31.70 -9.69 -27.63
CA PRO A 292 -32.70 -9.27 -26.67
C PRO A 292 -32.16 -9.25 -25.23
N ILE A 293 -31.32 -10.24 -24.89
CA ILE A 293 -30.71 -10.38 -23.57
C ILE A 293 -29.77 -9.20 -23.30
N LEU A 294 -28.85 -8.91 -24.23
CA LEU A 294 -27.90 -7.79 -24.08
C LEU A 294 -28.63 -6.44 -23.99
N LYS A 295 -29.67 -6.22 -24.81
CA LYS A 295 -30.50 -5.01 -24.72
C LYS A 295 -31.18 -4.90 -23.36
N GLU A 296 -31.70 -5.99 -22.82
CA GLU A 296 -32.35 -6.01 -21.50
C GLU A 296 -31.35 -5.67 -20.39
N ILE A 297 -30.16 -6.25 -20.43
CA ILE A 297 -29.07 -5.97 -19.47
C ILE A 297 -28.67 -4.50 -19.52
N ILE A 298 -28.41 -3.94 -20.71
CA ILE A 298 -28.04 -2.53 -20.87
C ILE A 298 -29.12 -1.62 -20.30
N LYS A 299 -30.40 -1.87 -20.62
CA LYS A 299 -31.52 -1.09 -20.08
C LYS A 299 -31.59 -1.17 -18.55
N SER A 300 -31.42 -2.36 -17.99
CA SER A 300 -31.45 -2.59 -16.56
C SER A 300 -30.29 -1.88 -15.85
N CYS A 301 -29.09 -1.89 -16.43
CA CYS A 301 -27.95 -1.12 -15.93
C CYS A 301 -28.22 0.39 -15.91
N PHE A 302 -28.84 0.95 -16.97
CA PHE A 302 -29.21 2.37 -16.98
C PHE A 302 -30.24 2.73 -15.92
N VAL A 303 -31.18 1.82 -15.59
CA VAL A 303 -32.11 2.03 -14.47
C VAL A 303 -31.34 2.13 -13.15
N ILE A 304 -30.39 1.23 -12.89
CA ILE A 304 -29.54 1.28 -11.68
C ILE A 304 -28.74 2.58 -11.62
N ILE A 305 -28.12 3.00 -12.73
CA ILE A 305 -27.34 4.24 -12.82
C ILE A 305 -28.19 5.46 -12.44
N ASN A 306 -29.45 5.49 -12.90
CA ASN A 306 -30.38 6.57 -12.60
C ASN A 306 -30.85 6.57 -11.13
N ILE A 307 -31.01 5.39 -10.52
CA ILE A 307 -31.44 5.25 -9.12
C ILE A 307 -30.31 5.56 -8.13
N LEU A 308 -29.05 5.29 -8.51
CA LEU A 308 -27.87 5.41 -7.65
C LEU A 308 -26.86 6.46 -8.16
N PRO A 309 -27.27 7.72 -8.39
CA PRO A 309 -26.42 8.74 -9.04
C PRO A 309 -25.12 9.04 -8.27
N GLN A 310 -25.08 8.80 -6.97
CA GLN A 310 -23.91 8.98 -6.13
C GLN A 310 -22.75 8.01 -6.43
N TYR A 311 -22.99 6.95 -7.22
CA TYR A 311 -21.99 5.98 -7.64
C TYR A 311 -21.50 6.19 -9.08
N PHE A 312 -22.10 7.10 -9.85
CA PHE A 312 -21.91 7.20 -11.30
C PHE A 312 -21.73 8.63 -11.81
N ILE A 313 -20.85 8.81 -12.79
CA ILE A 313 -20.63 10.05 -13.52
C ILE A 313 -21.64 10.09 -14.69
N GLN A 314 -22.83 10.63 -14.42
CA GLN A 314 -23.98 10.58 -15.35
C GLN A 314 -23.67 11.05 -16.78
N GLN A 315 -22.80 12.06 -16.96
CA GLN A 315 -22.47 12.59 -18.29
C GLN A 315 -21.89 11.53 -19.25
N GLN A 316 -21.05 10.62 -18.74
CA GLN A 316 -20.46 9.54 -19.55
C GLN A 316 -21.53 8.59 -20.08
N PHE A 317 -22.48 8.24 -19.22
CA PHE A 317 -23.58 7.32 -19.56
C PHE A 317 -24.64 7.95 -20.46
N ILE A 318 -24.90 9.26 -20.32
CA ILE A 318 -25.79 9.98 -21.23
C ILE A 318 -25.21 9.97 -22.66
N GLY A 319 -23.90 10.13 -22.81
CA GLY A 319 -23.21 9.98 -24.10
C GLY A 319 -23.44 8.62 -24.73
N LEU A 320 -23.16 7.55 -23.97
CA LEU A 320 -23.38 6.15 -24.39
C LEU A 320 -24.85 5.84 -24.74
N MET A 321 -25.80 6.36 -23.96
CA MET A 321 -27.22 6.15 -24.21
C MET A 321 -27.67 6.83 -25.50
N ASN A 322 -27.22 8.07 -25.73
CA ASN A 322 -27.60 8.84 -26.91
C ASN A 322 -27.01 8.25 -28.20
N SER A 323 -25.75 7.78 -28.18
CA SER A 323 -25.12 7.15 -29.34
C SER A 323 -25.78 5.83 -29.73
N ASN A 324 -26.34 5.10 -28.76
CA ASN A 324 -26.91 3.76 -28.97
C ASN A 324 -28.45 3.72 -28.92
N ARG A 325 -29.11 4.89 -28.90
CA ARG A 325 -30.57 4.99 -28.69
C ARG A 325 -31.38 4.19 -29.71
N SER A 326 -31.00 4.21 -30.98
CA SER A 326 -31.68 3.46 -32.05
C SER A 326 -31.55 1.95 -31.90
N LEU A 327 -30.47 1.47 -31.26
CA LEU A 327 -30.22 0.06 -31.00
C LEU A 327 -30.99 -0.44 -29.78
N LEU A 328 -31.27 0.45 -28.83
CA LEU A 328 -31.92 0.11 -27.56
C LEU A 328 -33.45 0.24 -27.59
N ILE A 329 -34.03 0.89 -28.59
CA ILE A 329 -35.49 0.89 -28.81
C ILE A 329 -35.93 -0.49 -29.32
#